data_AF-A0A486QZE2-F1
#
_entry.id   AF-A0A486QZE2-F1
#
_cell.length_a   1.000
_cell.length_b   1.000
_cell.length_c   1.000
_cell.angle_alpha   90.00
_cell.angle_beta   90.00
_cell.angle_gamma   90.00
#
_symmetry.space_group_name_H-M   'P 1'
#
loop_
_entity.id
_entity.type
_entity.pdbx_description
1 polymer ?
#
loop_
_entity_poly.entity_id
_entity_poly.type
_entity_poly.pdbx_seq_one_letter_code
_entity_poly.pdbx_strand_id
1 'polypeptide(L)'
;MSTVNDVIVSYGGDSKRYSRDFQTKEEFKKSWYAVLSRAHASVEAKVSCACKGKGQKSLAVKYHSGGDTYFLARYPNTGSQHSPDCIFFTLDKDNSGLKCYTQGVVKDLKDGGYGIRLDVALASSDSESTSIVPVDNRNKSGVFLRIACHCWVFSSSCGMTAV
;
A
#
# COMPACT_ATOMS: atom_id res chain seq x y z
N MET A 1 -12.07 -11.03 5.53
CA MET A 1 -10.69 -11.22 5.03
C MET A 1 -10.59 -10.54 3.69
N SER A 2 -9.70 -9.56 3.54
CA SER A 2 -9.55 -8.84 2.28
C SER A 2 -8.96 -9.75 1.20
N THR A 3 -9.52 -9.70 -0.01
CA THR A 3 -9.20 -10.61 -1.11
C THR A 3 -8.45 -9.89 -2.23
N VAL A 4 -7.39 -10.53 -2.73
CA VAL A 4 -6.69 -10.07 -3.93
C VAL A 4 -7.62 -10.28 -5.13
N ASN A 5 -7.86 -9.28 -5.95
CA ASN A 5 -8.73 -9.43 -7.12
C ASN A 5 -7.91 -9.42 -8.40
N ASP A 6 -8.51 -9.85 -9.50
CA ASP A 6 -7.86 -9.76 -10.81
C ASP A 6 -7.52 -8.30 -11.15
N VAL A 7 -6.48 -8.12 -11.93
CA VAL A 7 -5.98 -6.80 -12.35
C VAL A 7 -6.05 -6.70 -13.86
N ILE A 8 -6.53 -5.57 -14.35
CA ILE A 8 -6.60 -5.26 -15.77
C ILE A 8 -5.54 -4.20 -16.06
N VAL A 9 -4.66 -4.49 -17.01
CA VAL A 9 -3.65 -3.56 -17.50
C VAL A 9 -3.99 -3.21 -18.95
N SER A 10 -4.14 -1.93 -19.23
CA SER A 10 -4.45 -1.42 -20.56
C SER A 10 -3.32 -0.57 -21.12
N TYR A 11 -2.97 -0.78 -22.39
CA TYR A 11 -1.92 -0.05 -23.13
C TYR A 11 -2.52 0.53 -24.42
N GLY A 12 -2.71 1.85 -24.50
CA GLY A 12 -3.08 2.56 -25.74
C GLY A 12 -4.39 2.15 -26.46
N GLY A 13 -5.04 1.06 -26.06
CA GLY A 13 -6.20 0.46 -26.72
C GLY A 13 -6.38 -1.04 -26.38
N ASP A 14 -5.27 -1.75 -26.13
CA ASP A 14 -5.32 -3.15 -25.72
C ASP A 14 -5.50 -3.27 -24.20
N SER A 15 -6.35 -4.19 -23.75
CA SER A 15 -6.52 -4.50 -22.33
C SER A 15 -6.30 -5.97 -22.06
N LYS A 16 -5.47 -6.28 -21.07
CA LYS A 16 -5.18 -7.65 -20.64
C LYS A 16 -5.54 -7.82 -19.18
N ARG A 17 -6.28 -8.89 -18.89
CA ARG A 17 -6.67 -9.30 -17.55
C ARG A 17 -5.70 -10.34 -17.01
N TYR A 18 -5.25 -10.12 -15.77
CA TYR A 18 -4.36 -11.00 -15.04
C TYR A 18 -5.07 -11.53 -13.80
N SER A 19 -5.09 -12.84 -13.63
CA SER A 19 -5.75 -13.52 -12.52
C SER A 19 -5.01 -13.30 -11.20
N ARG A 20 -5.71 -13.53 -10.07
CA ARG A 20 -5.09 -13.58 -8.72
C ARG A 20 -3.89 -14.53 -8.66
N ASP A 21 -4.03 -15.73 -9.21
CA ASP A 21 -2.98 -16.75 -9.18
C ASP A 21 -1.70 -16.27 -9.86
N PHE A 22 -1.83 -15.56 -10.98
CA PHE A 22 -0.69 -15.00 -11.70
C PHE A 22 0.05 -13.92 -10.91
N GLN A 23 -0.65 -13.22 -10.00
CA GLN A 23 -0.05 -12.19 -9.16
C GLN A 23 0.65 -12.75 -7.91
N THR A 24 0.22 -13.92 -7.43
CA THR A 24 0.60 -14.44 -6.10
C THR A 24 1.51 -15.65 -6.15
N LYS A 25 1.41 -16.50 -7.17
CA LYS A 25 2.25 -17.70 -7.29
C LYS A 25 3.69 -17.34 -7.63
N GLU A 26 4.63 -18.02 -6.97
CA GLU A 26 6.07 -17.79 -7.18
C GLU A 26 6.52 -18.11 -8.61
N GLU A 27 5.88 -19.11 -9.23
CA GLU A 27 6.12 -19.53 -10.62
C GLU A 27 5.98 -18.37 -11.61
N PHE A 28 5.04 -17.45 -11.35
CA PHE A 28 4.75 -16.29 -12.20
C PHE A 28 5.38 -14.99 -11.69
N LYS A 29 6.21 -15.03 -10.63
CA LYS A 29 6.80 -13.82 -10.05
C LYS A 29 7.64 -13.03 -11.06
N LYS A 30 8.43 -13.73 -11.90
CA LYS A 30 9.27 -13.11 -12.94
C LYS A 30 8.42 -12.48 -14.05
N SER A 31 7.39 -13.17 -14.52
CA SER A 31 6.50 -12.65 -15.56
C SER A 31 5.64 -11.49 -15.04
N TRP A 32 5.17 -11.58 -13.80
CA TRP A 32 4.45 -10.49 -13.15
C TRP A 32 5.30 -9.24 -12.97
N TYR A 33 6.56 -9.40 -12.54
CA TYR A 33 7.52 -8.30 -12.47
C TYR A 33 7.70 -7.61 -13.83
N ALA A 34 7.84 -8.37 -14.92
CA ALA A 34 7.98 -7.81 -16.26
C ALA A 34 6.73 -7.05 -16.74
N VAL A 35 5.54 -7.50 -16.36
CA VAL A 35 4.29 -6.79 -16.65
C VAL A 35 4.25 -5.45 -15.91
N LEU A 36 4.61 -5.44 -14.63
CA LEU A 36 4.62 -4.22 -13.83
C LEU A 36 5.72 -3.25 -14.27
N SER A 37 6.92 -3.73 -14.60
CA SER A 37 8.01 -2.88 -15.08
C SER A 37 7.64 -2.20 -16.40
N ARG A 38 7.03 -2.93 -17.34
CA ARG A 38 6.51 -2.38 -18.59
C ARG A 38 5.39 -1.36 -18.35
N ALA A 39 4.46 -1.66 -17.46
CA ALA A 39 3.38 -0.74 -17.12
C ALA A 39 3.91 0.54 -16.45
N HIS A 40 4.95 0.44 -15.63
CA HIS A 40 5.59 1.61 -15.01
C HIS A 40 6.36 2.46 -16.03
N ALA A 41 7.02 1.83 -17.00
CA ALA A 41 7.75 2.55 -18.06
C ALA A 41 6.84 3.21 -19.10
N SER A 42 5.61 2.73 -19.25
CA SER A 42 4.66 3.21 -20.25
C SER A 42 3.82 4.35 -19.71
N VAL A 43 3.92 5.55 -20.31
CA VAL A 43 3.14 6.74 -19.89
C VAL A 43 1.63 6.54 -20.06
N GLU A 44 1.22 5.74 -21.05
CA GLU A 44 -0.18 5.51 -21.39
C GLU A 44 -0.78 4.27 -20.70
N ALA A 45 -0.01 3.57 -19.87
CA ALA A 45 -0.50 2.38 -19.19
C ALA A 45 -1.52 2.74 -18.10
N LYS A 46 -2.71 2.13 -18.18
CA LYS A 46 -3.76 2.25 -17.17
C LYS A 46 -3.93 0.92 -16.47
N VAL A 47 -3.72 0.89 -15.16
CA VAL A 47 -3.94 -0.30 -14.34
C VAL A 47 -5.21 -0.10 -13.52
N SER A 48 -6.09 -1.09 -13.53
CA SER A 48 -7.33 -1.06 -12.74
C SER A 48 -7.62 -2.40 -12.08
N CYS A 49 -8.25 -2.37 -10.92
CA CYS A 49 -8.70 -3.57 -10.22
C CYS A 49 -10.05 -4.05 -10.76
N ALA A 50 -10.18 -5.35 -11.01
CA ALA A 50 -11.41 -5.98 -11.50
C ALA A 50 -12.39 -6.39 -10.37
N CYS A 51 -12.28 -5.81 -9.18
CA CYS A 51 -13.23 -6.10 -8.10
C CYS A 51 -14.65 -5.59 -8.43
N LYS A 52 -15.66 -6.09 -7.70
CA LYS A 52 -17.09 -5.73 -7.83
C LYS A 52 -17.43 -4.29 -7.37
N GLY A 53 -16.43 -3.44 -7.14
CA GLY A 53 -16.61 -2.05 -6.76
C GLY A 53 -17.16 -1.18 -7.91
N LYS A 54 -17.81 -0.07 -7.55
CA LYS A 54 -18.57 0.78 -8.48
C LYS A 54 -17.73 1.87 -9.18
N GLY A 55 -16.54 2.22 -8.68
CA GLY A 55 -15.75 3.31 -9.26
C GLY A 55 -14.72 2.88 -10.31
N GLN A 56 -13.81 3.79 -10.64
CA GLN A 56 -12.77 3.58 -11.66
C GLN A 56 -11.70 2.58 -11.23
N LYS A 57 -11.53 2.38 -9.91
CA LYS A 57 -10.64 1.35 -9.33
C LYS A 57 -9.21 1.40 -9.86
N SER A 58 -8.73 2.61 -10.13
CA SER A 58 -7.40 2.86 -10.70
C SER A 58 -6.31 2.52 -9.71
N LEU A 59 -5.29 1.82 -10.20
CA LEU A 59 -4.10 1.44 -9.46
C LEU A 59 -2.88 2.07 -10.13
N ALA A 60 -1.92 2.51 -9.30
CA ALA A 60 -0.61 2.97 -9.70
C ALA A 60 0.40 1.84 -9.50
N VAL A 61 1.29 1.67 -10.46
CA VAL A 61 2.48 0.82 -10.29
C VAL A 61 3.57 1.68 -9.66
N LYS A 62 4.20 1.17 -8.60
CA LYS A 62 5.27 1.86 -7.88
C LYS A 62 6.49 0.95 -7.77
N TYR A 63 7.68 1.54 -7.83
CA TYR A 63 8.94 0.85 -7.60
C TYR A 63 9.36 0.98 -6.14
N HIS A 64 9.74 -0.12 -5.52
CA HIS A 64 10.31 -0.16 -4.18
C HIS A 64 11.82 -0.37 -4.25
N SER A 65 12.59 0.70 -4.06
CA SER A 65 14.07 0.68 -4.14
C SER A 65 14.75 -0.18 -3.08
N GLY A 66 14.09 -0.45 -1.95
CA GLY A 66 14.67 -1.28 -0.87
C GLY A 66 14.66 -2.79 -1.15
N GLY A 67 13.93 -3.23 -2.17
CA GLY A 67 13.80 -4.65 -2.50
C GLY A 67 13.64 -4.89 -4.00
N ASP A 68 14.08 -3.93 -4.83
CA ASP A 68 14.04 -3.96 -6.30
C ASP A 68 12.80 -4.62 -6.89
N THR A 69 11.63 -4.26 -6.37
CA THR A 69 10.35 -4.87 -6.72
C THR A 69 9.30 -3.83 -7.05
N TYR A 70 8.41 -4.17 -7.97
CA TYR A 70 7.23 -3.36 -8.28
C TYR A 70 6.03 -3.82 -7.47
N PHE A 71 5.25 -2.87 -6.98
CA PHE A 71 4.00 -3.13 -6.26
C PHE A 71 2.86 -2.26 -6.80
N LEU A 72 1.63 -2.72 -6.55
CA LEU A 72 0.41 -2.00 -6.91
C LEU A 72 -0.08 -1.20 -5.71
N ALA A 73 -0.36 0.07 -5.94
CA ALA A 73 -0.92 0.99 -4.96
C ALA A 73 -2.23 1.58 -5.50
N ARG A 74 -3.21 1.82 -4.62
CA ARG A 74 -4.41 2.57 -5.01
C ARG A 74 -4.09 4.05 -5.19
N TYR A 75 -4.90 4.74 -5.99
CA TYR A 75 -4.87 6.20 -6.03
C TYR A 75 -5.41 6.80 -4.72
N PRO A 76 -4.99 8.03 -4.35
CA PRO A 76 -5.52 8.70 -3.18
C PRO A 76 -7.03 8.96 -3.35
N ASN A 77 -7.79 8.79 -2.27
CA ASN A 77 -9.26 8.95 -2.24
C ASN A 77 -10.06 8.02 -3.17
N THR A 78 -9.45 6.97 -3.73
CA THR A 78 -10.20 5.98 -4.54
C THR A 78 -10.51 4.70 -3.78
N GLY A 79 -10.16 4.60 -2.49
CA GLY A 79 -10.33 3.35 -1.72
C GLY A 79 -11.79 2.91 -1.56
N SER A 80 -12.73 3.84 -1.37
CA SER A 80 -14.16 3.54 -1.23
C SER A 80 -14.83 3.09 -2.53
N GLN A 81 -14.15 3.27 -3.66
CA GLN A 81 -14.62 2.81 -4.97
C GLN A 81 -14.47 1.29 -5.15
N HIS A 82 -13.62 0.65 -4.33
CA HIS A 82 -13.43 -0.79 -4.33
C HIS A 82 -14.55 -1.49 -3.53
N SER A 83 -14.71 -2.79 -3.75
CA SER A 83 -15.61 -3.61 -2.93
C SER A 83 -15.04 -3.77 -1.51
N PRO A 84 -15.87 -3.80 -0.44
CA PRO A 84 -15.40 -3.98 0.95
C PRO A 84 -14.48 -5.20 1.16
N ASP A 85 -14.66 -6.24 0.35
CA ASP A 85 -13.85 -7.45 0.37
C ASP A 85 -12.53 -7.33 -0.42
N CYS A 86 -12.19 -6.16 -0.96
CA CYS A 86 -10.97 -5.96 -1.76
C CYS A 86 -9.80 -5.50 -0.88
N ILE A 87 -8.58 -5.96 -1.15
CA ILE A 87 -7.37 -5.48 -0.46
C ILE A 87 -7.09 -3.98 -0.62
N PHE A 88 -7.60 -3.37 -1.69
CA PHE A 88 -7.43 -1.93 -1.96
C PHE A 88 -8.56 -1.09 -1.38
N PHE A 89 -9.54 -1.72 -0.72
CA PHE A 89 -10.64 -0.99 -0.10
C PHE A 89 -10.20 -0.28 1.16
N THR A 90 -10.61 0.99 1.26
CA THR A 90 -10.50 1.77 2.49
C THR A 90 -11.75 2.59 2.65
N LEU A 91 -12.22 2.74 3.89
CA LEU A 91 -13.32 3.65 4.20
C LEU A 91 -12.92 5.09 3.88
N ASP A 92 -13.90 5.89 3.43
CA ASP A 92 -13.72 7.31 3.23
C ASP A 92 -13.28 8.03 4.51
N LYS A 93 -12.64 9.20 4.36
CA LYS A 93 -12.18 10.02 5.49
C LYS A 93 -13.29 10.35 6.49
N ASP A 94 -14.53 10.48 6.00
CA ASP A 94 -15.70 10.78 6.84
C ASP A 94 -16.18 9.61 7.70
N ASN A 95 -15.77 8.38 7.34
CA ASN A 95 -16.24 7.12 7.95
C ASN A 95 -15.11 6.29 8.59
N SER A 96 -13.85 6.70 8.45
CA SER A 96 -12.67 5.96 8.94
C SER A 96 -12.27 6.29 10.39
N GLY A 97 -13.09 7.04 11.13
CA GLY A 97 -12.76 7.50 12.48
C GLY A 97 -11.72 8.63 12.52
N LEU A 98 -11.28 9.13 11.35
CA LEU A 98 -10.35 10.25 11.24
C LEU A 98 -10.92 11.59 11.77
N LYS A 99 -12.24 11.68 12.01
CA LYS A 99 -12.91 12.85 12.60
C LYS A 99 -12.36 13.23 13.98
N CYS A 100 -11.79 12.28 14.72
CA CYS A 100 -11.20 12.53 16.03
C CYS A 100 -9.77 13.09 15.96
N TYR A 101 -9.13 13.12 14.78
CA TYR A 101 -7.79 13.66 14.60
C TYR A 101 -7.83 15.05 13.95
N THR A 102 -6.94 15.95 14.35
CA THR A 102 -6.84 17.29 13.76
C THR A 102 -6.60 17.21 12.25
N GLN A 103 -7.30 18.06 11.49
CA GLN A 103 -7.25 18.06 10.02
C GLN A 103 -5.80 18.23 9.53
N GLY A 104 -5.37 17.32 8.64
CA GLY A 104 -4.02 17.33 8.06
C GLY A 104 -2.98 16.48 8.82
N VAL A 105 -3.38 15.82 9.92
CA VAL A 105 -2.55 14.83 10.62
C VAL A 105 -2.32 13.60 9.75
N VAL A 106 -3.39 13.01 9.19
CA VAL A 106 -3.28 11.85 8.30
C VAL A 106 -3.49 12.28 6.86
N LYS A 107 -2.50 12.01 6.00
CA LYS A 107 -2.56 12.30 4.56
C LYS A 107 -2.30 11.04 3.76
N ASP A 108 -3.17 10.73 2.81
CA ASP A 108 -2.87 9.77 1.76
C ASP A 108 -1.74 10.33 0.90
N LEU A 109 -0.63 9.61 0.87
CA LEU A 109 0.50 9.93 0.02
C LEU A 109 0.22 9.44 -1.41
N LYS A 110 0.85 10.08 -2.40
CA LYS A 110 0.71 9.69 -3.82
C LYS A 110 1.26 8.30 -4.12
N ASP A 111 1.88 7.65 -3.14
CA ASP A 111 2.45 6.30 -3.21
C ASP A 111 1.53 5.23 -2.62
N GLY A 112 0.31 5.59 -2.21
CA GLY A 112 -0.65 4.68 -1.59
C GLY A 112 -0.38 4.37 -0.12
N GLY A 113 0.67 4.94 0.46
CA GLY A 113 0.93 4.95 1.90
C GLY A 113 0.21 6.08 2.62
N TYR A 114 0.25 6.05 3.96
CA TYR A 114 -0.24 7.13 4.81
C TYR A 114 0.92 7.91 5.41
N GLY A 115 0.84 9.24 5.37
CA GLY A 115 1.71 10.13 6.13
C GLY A 115 0.98 10.60 7.39
N ILE A 116 1.60 10.41 8.55
CA ILE A 116 1.08 10.89 9.84
C ILE A 116 1.97 12.04 10.32
N ARG A 117 1.36 13.18 10.61
CA ARG A 117 2.02 14.32 11.25
C ARG A 117 1.95 14.15 12.76
N LEU A 118 3.10 13.97 13.38
CA LEU A 118 3.24 13.93 14.83
C LEU A 118 3.61 15.32 15.34
N ASP A 119 3.08 15.73 16.48
CA ASP A 119 3.50 16.96 17.17
C ASP A 119 4.81 16.78 17.96
N VAL A 120 5.24 15.53 18.14
CA VAL A 120 6.51 15.17 18.78
C VAL A 120 7.43 14.51 17.76
N ALA A 121 8.70 14.91 17.75
CA ALA A 121 9.71 14.26 16.93
C ALA A 121 9.99 12.85 17.47
N LEU A 122 9.93 11.84 16.61
CA LEU A 122 10.38 10.51 16.97
C LEU A 122 11.91 10.51 17.06
N ALA A 123 12.44 10.19 18.23
CA ALA A 123 13.87 9.94 18.39
C ALA A 123 14.23 8.69 17.58
N SER A 124 15.00 8.87 16.51
CA SER A 124 15.62 7.76 15.78
C SER A 124 16.65 7.12 16.71
N SER A 125 16.25 6.03 17.38
CA SER A 125 17.16 5.27 18.23
C SER A 125 17.96 4.31 17.34
N ASP A 126 19.19 4.70 16.99
CA ASP A 126 20.23 3.71 16.85
C ASP A 126 20.67 3.37 18.29
N SER A 127 20.21 2.23 18.79
CA SER A 127 20.48 1.64 20.11
C SER A 127 19.92 2.31 21.40
N GLU A 128 19.42 1.42 22.25
CA GLU A 128 19.12 1.49 23.69
C GLU A 128 17.93 2.33 24.21
N SER A 129 17.00 1.59 24.82
CA SER A 129 15.81 2.02 25.53
C SER A 129 16.08 3.14 26.54
N THR A 130 15.50 4.31 26.30
CA THR A 130 15.23 5.31 27.34
C THR A 130 13.76 5.70 27.27
N SER A 131 13.07 5.52 28.39
CA SER A 131 11.66 5.89 28.60
C SER A 131 11.43 7.38 28.34
N ILE A 132 10.47 7.69 27.49
CA ILE A 132 10.10 9.05 27.12
C ILE A 132 9.10 9.60 28.15
N VAL A 133 9.51 10.59 28.94
CA VAL A 133 8.59 11.50 29.64
C VAL A 133 8.26 12.68 28.71
N PRO A 134 6.99 13.13 28.62
CA PRO A 134 6.61 14.19 27.69
C PRO A 134 7.10 15.55 28.20
N VAL A 135 8.03 16.17 27.48
CA VAL A 135 8.40 17.57 27.67
C VAL A 135 7.62 18.44 26.68
N ASP A 136 6.85 19.37 27.23
CA ASP A 136 6.05 20.36 26.51
C ASP A 136 6.99 21.38 25.86
N ASN A 137 7.03 21.48 24.52
CA ASN A 137 7.59 22.67 23.90
C ASN A 137 7.01 23.02 22.53
N ARG A 138 6.36 24.19 22.50
CA ARG A 138 5.82 24.89 21.33
C ARG A 138 6.96 25.50 20.52
N ASN A 139 7.50 24.83 19.50
CA ASN A 139 7.98 25.54 18.31
C ASN A 139 8.19 24.65 17.07
N LYS A 140 7.99 25.27 15.92
CA LYS A 140 7.89 24.72 14.55
C LYS A 140 9.12 23.94 14.07
N SER A 141 8.88 22.78 13.45
CA SER A 141 9.09 22.51 12.00
C SER A 141 8.81 21.04 11.72
N GLY A 142 7.69 20.74 11.04
CA GLY A 142 7.17 19.38 10.91
C GLY A 142 7.99 18.50 9.95
N VAL A 143 8.52 17.40 10.48
CA VAL A 143 9.10 16.31 9.70
C VAL A 143 7.99 15.30 9.38
N PHE A 144 7.79 15.01 8.09
CA PHE A 144 6.84 14.01 7.61
C PHE A 144 7.52 12.63 7.59
N LEU A 145 7.11 11.71 8.48
CA LEU A 145 7.59 10.33 8.42
C LEU A 145 6.68 9.48 7.52
N ARG A 146 7.30 8.73 6.61
CA ARG A 146 6.68 7.67 5.82
C ARG A 146 6.61 6.41 6.69
N ILE A 147 5.42 5.98 7.08
CA ILE A 147 5.25 4.66 7.70
C ILE A 147 5.09 3.65 6.56
N ALA A 148 6.16 2.91 6.30
CA ALA A 148 6.09 1.70 5.49
C ALA A 148 5.50 0.59 6.37
N CYS A 149 4.24 0.21 6.10
CA CYS A 149 3.70 -1.03 6.64
C CYS A 149 4.47 -2.21 6.02
N HIS A 150 5.52 -2.66 6.70
CA HIS A 150 6.05 -4.01 6.52
C HIS A 150 5.01 -5.00 7.05
N CYS A 151 4.16 -5.50 6.16
CA CYS A 151 3.44 -6.74 6.38
C CYS A 151 4.29 -7.87 5.78
N TRP A 152 5.22 -8.38 6.57
CA TRP A 152 5.84 -9.68 6.36
C TRP A 152 5.32 -10.60 7.46
N VAL A 153 4.38 -11.47 7.11
CA VAL A 153 4.15 -12.71 7.87
C VAL A 153 4.39 -13.85 6.90
N PHE A 154 5.62 -14.34 6.91
CA PHE A 154 5.94 -15.71 6.51
C PHE A 154 6.98 -16.22 7.52
N SER A 155 6.56 -17.15 8.37
CA SER A 155 7.46 -18.03 9.11
C SER A 155 6.77 -19.38 9.25
N SER A 156 7.02 -20.25 8.26
CA SER A 156 6.78 -21.69 8.34
C SER A 156 8.03 -22.36 8.87
N SER A 157 7.90 -23.15 9.94
CA SER A 157 8.35 -24.56 10.04
C SER A 157 8.43 -25.03 11.49
N CYS A 158 7.60 -26.01 11.85
CA CYS A 158 8.00 -27.02 12.84
C CYS A 158 7.27 -28.32 12.47
N GLY A 159 8.02 -29.25 11.88
CA GLY A 159 7.54 -30.58 11.53
C GLY A 159 7.43 -31.47 12.77
N MET A 160 6.32 -32.17 12.91
CA MET A 160 6.16 -33.28 13.85
C MET A 160 6.35 -34.59 13.09
N THR A 161 7.41 -35.32 13.42
CA THR A 161 7.55 -36.74 13.10
C THR A 161 7.07 -37.52 14.32
N ALA A 162 5.99 -38.28 14.16
CA ALA A 162 5.55 -39.26 15.13
C ALA A 162 6.23 -40.60 14.82
N VAL A 163 6.87 -41.20 15.82
CA VAL A 163 7.25 -42.61 15.87
C VAL A 163 6.60 -43.18 17.12
#